data_AF-A0A3D5BBC1-F1
#
_entry.id   AF-A0A3D5BBC1-F1
#
_cell.length_a   1.000
_cell.length_b   1.000
_cell.length_c   1.000
_cell.angle_alpha   90.00
_cell.angle_beta   90.00
_cell.angle_gamma   90.00
#
_symmetry.space_group_name_H-M   'P 1'
#
loop_
_entity.id
_entity.type
_entity.pdbx_description
1 polymer ?
#
loop_
_entity_poly.entity_id
_entity_poly.type
_entity_poly.pdbx_seq_one_letter_code
_entity_poly.pdbx_strand_id
1 'polypeptide(L)'
;SKTQYMYRINKGCLDVTDTEGVNRHMQKECKPLPFENMIYIGDGNTDIPCMAMLNKAGGHTLAVYKEGQKERATSLNRDGRAHMVAPADYREGKKIDQFIKAVIDKIAADGNLKYILSQKH
;
A
#
# COMPACT_ATOMS: atom_id res chain seq x y z
N SER A 1 -3.01 -16.15 -2.66
CA SER A 1 -3.07 -15.46 -1.34
C SER A 1 -3.27 -13.95 -1.55
N LYS A 2 -3.68 -13.16 -0.54
CA LYS A 2 -3.82 -11.68 -0.68
C LYS A 2 -2.52 -11.02 -1.18
N THR A 3 -1.38 -11.50 -0.71
CA THR A 3 -0.05 -11.07 -1.17
C THR A 3 0.17 -11.32 -2.66
N GLN A 4 -0.34 -12.43 -3.21
CA GLN A 4 -0.25 -12.70 -4.65
C GLN A 4 -0.99 -11.64 -5.48
N TYR A 5 -2.14 -11.17 -5.02
CA TYR A 5 -2.86 -10.08 -5.69
C TYR A 5 -2.07 -8.77 -5.68
N MET A 6 -1.36 -8.45 -4.58
CA MET A 6 -0.46 -7.29 -4.57
C MET A 6 0.66 -7.43 -5.60
N TYR A 7 1.28 -8.60 -5.74
CA TYR A 7 2.29 -8.84 -6.77
C TYR A 7 1.70 -8.79 -8.19
N ARG A 8 0.47 -9.26 -8.39
CA ARG A 8 -0.24 -9.15 -9.67
C ARG A 8 -0.41 -7.68 -10.07
N ILE A 9 -0.93 -6.85 -9.16
CA ILE A 9 -1.11 -5.41 -9.41
C ILE A 9 0.25 -4.75 -9.66
N ASN A 10 1.28 -5.08 -8.86
CA ASN A 10 2.64 -4.57 -9.02
C ASN A 10 3.21 -4.81 -10.42
N LYS A 11 2.92 -5.99 -11.00
CA LYS A 11 3.43 -6.44 -12.30
C LYS A 11 2.48 -6.17 -13.47
N GLY A 12 1.25 -5.73 -13.21
CA GLY A 12 0.20 -5.62 -14.24
C GLY A 12 -0.39 -6.95 -14.72
N CYS A 13 -0.21 -8.05 -13.98
CA CYS A 13 -0.73 -9.38 -14.32
C CYS A 13 -2.18 -9.55 -13.82
N LEU A 14 -3.14 -8.90 -14.49
CA LEU A 14 -4.53 -8.83 -14.04
C LEU A 14 -5.33 -10.12 -14.28
N ASP A 15 -4.88 -10.98 -15.21
CA ASP A 15 -5.46 -12.31 -15.38
C ASP A 15 -5.14 -13.19 -14.17
N VAL A 16 -6.17 -13.62 -13.45
CA VAL A 16 -6.04 -14.43 -12.24
C VAL A 16 -5.57 -15.86 -12.52
N THR A 17 -5.79 -16.35 -13.74
CA THR A 17 -5.40 -17.70 -14.18
C THR A 17 -3.93 -17.78 -14.58
N ASP A 18 -3.32 -16.64 -14.96
CA ASP A 18 -1.91 -16.55 -15.31
C ASP A 18 -1.03 -16.62 -14.05
N THR A 19 -0.70 -17.83 -13.63
CA THR A 19 0.19 -18.08 -12.49
C THR A 19 1.67 -17.93 -12.85
N GLU A 20 2.03 -18.09 -14.13
CA GLU A 20 3.40 -17.95 -14.58
C GLU A 20 3.84 -16.49 -14.65
N GLY A 21 2.99 -15.59 -15.17
CA GLY A 21 3.26 -14.16 -15.28
C GLY A 21 3.49 -13.51 -13.91
N VAL A 22 2.69 -13.87 -12.90
CA VAL A 22 2.91 -13.36 -11.53
C VAL A 22 4.20 -13.87 -10.90
N ASN A 23 4.69 -15.05 -11.29
CA ASN A 23 5.94 -15.63 -10.76
C ASN A 23 7.19 -15.17 -11.52
N ARG A 24 7.04 -14.72 -12.78
CA ARG A 24 8.15 -14.21 -13.60
C ARG A 24 8.85 -13.03 -12.93
N HIS A 25 10.18 -13.02 -12.94
CA HIS A 25 10.94 -11.87 -12.46
C HIS A 25 10.69 -10.64 -13.34
N MET A 26 10.54 -9.47 -12.71
CA MET A 26 10.33 -8.19 -13.38
C MET A 26 11.16 -7.13 -12.66
N GLN A 27 12.04 -6.44 -13.41
CA GLN A 27 12.87 -5.36 -12.87
C GLN A 27 12.01 -4.24 -12.31
N LYS A 28 12.51 -3.53 -11.29
CA LYS A 28 11.71 -2.56 -10.53
C LYS A 28 11.19 -1.43 -11.43
N GLU A 29 11.99 -1.02 -12.38
CA GLU A 29 11.76 0.09 -13.32
C GLU A 29 10.71 -0.28 -14.39
N CYS A 30 10.57 -1.58 -14.69
CA CYS A 30 9.58 -2.08 -15.64
C CYS A 30 8.21 -2.33 -15.00
N LYS A 31 8.09 -2.22 -13.67
CA LYS A 31 6.84 -2.49 -12.97
C LYS A 31 5.88 -1.33 -13.20
N PRO A 32 4.68 -1.59 -13.75
CA PRO A 32 3.72 -0.53 -14.03
C PRO A 32 3.21 0.16 -12.76
N LEU A 33 3.16 -0.55 -11.61
CA LEU A 33 2.78 0.04 -10.32
C LEU A 33 3.78 -0.32 -9.23
N PRO A 34 4.79 0.53 -8.95
CA PRO A 34 5.74 0.31 -7.85
C PRO A 34 5.04 0.17 -6.49
N PHE A 35 5.58 -0.67 -5.60
CA PHE A 35 5.01 -0.86 -4.25
C PHE A 35 4.99 0.41 -3.41
N GLU A 36 5.99 1.27 -3.56
CA GLU A 36 6.06 2.61 -2.94
C GLU A 36 4.87 3.51 -3.32
N ASN A 37 4.18 3.22 -4.42
CA ASN A 37 3.00 3.95 -4.87
C ASN A 37 1.68 3.27 -4.44
N MET A 38 1.72 2.30 -3.52
CA MET A 38 0.53 1.58 -3.07
C MET A 38 0.13 1.97 -1.65
N ILE A 39 -1.18 1.99 -1.43
CA ILE A 39 -1.81 2.07 -0.10
C ILE A 39 -2.56 0.77 0.15
N TYR A 40 -2.26 0.09 1.26
CA TYR A 40 -3.00 -1.08 1.71
C TYR A 40 -3.86 -0.71 2.93
N ILE A 41 -5.16 -0.98 2.83
CA ILE A 41 -6.12 -0.75 3.91
C ILE A 41 -6.59 -2.13 4.40
N GLY A 42 -6.44 -2.41 5.69
CA GLY A 42 -6.85 -3.69 6.29
C GLY A 42 -7.28 -3.55 7.74
N ASP A 43 -7.98 -4.55 8.27
CA ASP A 43 -8.67 -4.44 9.57
C ASP A 43 -8.25 -5.53 10.56
N GLY A 44 -7.35 -6.45 10.19
CA GLY A 44 -6.99 -7.52 11.10
C GLY A 44 -5.80 -8.40 10.74
N ASN A 45 -5.69 -9.48 11.50
CA ASN A 45 -4.49 -10.31 11.55
C ASN A 45 -4.18 -11.00 10.21
N THR A 46 -5.21 -11.27 9.40
CA THR A 46 -5.04 -11.89 8.07
C THR A 46 -4.30 -10.99 7.09
N ASP A 47 -4.23 -9.68 7.38
CA ASP A 47 -3.57 -8.69 6.55
C ASP A 47 -2.15 -8.39 7.01
N ILE A 48 -1.72 -8.87 8.18
CA ILE A 48 -0.37 -8.68 8.73
C ILE A 48 0.72 -9.04 7.70
N PRO A 49 0.64 -10.17 6.96
CA PRO A 49 1.65 -10.48 5.95
C PRO A 49 1.70 -9.44 4.81
N CYS A 50 0.54 -8.93 4.39
CA CYS A 50 0.44 -7.93 3.31
C CYS A 50 0.97 -6.57 3.77
N MET A 51 0.56 -6.14 4.97
CA MET A 51 1.05 -4.91 5.59
C MET A 51 2.57 -4.95 5.81
N ALA A 52 3.09 -6.03 6.37
CA ALA A 52 4.52 -6.19 6.60
C ALA A 52 5.32 -6.22 5.29
N MET A 53 4.81 -6.89 4.25
CA MET A 53 5.43 -6.91 2.93
C MET A 53 5.46 -5.51 2.32
N LEU A 54 4.33 -4.79 2.37
CA LEU A 54 4.23 -3.47 1.77
C LEU A 54 5.12 -2.44 2.47
N ASN A 55 5.15 -2.43 3.80
CA ASN A 55 6.02 -1.53 4.57
C ASN A 55 7.50 -1.75 4.20
N LYS A 56 7.93 -3.01 4.09
CA LYS A 56 9.30 -3.35 3.66
C LYS A 56 9.60 -2.87 2.24
N ALA A 57 8.58 -2.84 1.38
CA ALA A 57 8.70 -2.41 -0.01
C ALA A 57 8.52 -0.88 -0.20
N GLY A 58 8.37 -0.13 0.89
CA GLY A 58 8.26 1.34 0.89
C GLY A 58 6.85 1.87 0.62
N GLY A 59 5.82 1.01 0.58
CA GLY A 59 4.44 1.44 0.43
C GLY A 59 3.77 1.79 1.76
N HIS A 60 2.50 2.19 1.69
CA HIS A 60 1.78 2.78 2.81
C HIS A 60 0.67 1.85 3.31
N THR A 61 0.47 1.81 4.62
CA THR A 61 -0.47 0.87 5.27
C THR A 61 -1.35 1.59 6.28
N LEU A 62 -2.64 1.32 6.21
CA LEU A 62 -3.66 1.90 7.08
C LEU A 62 -4.45 0.76 7.73
N ALA A 63 -4.46 0.71 9.06
CA ALA A 63 -5.34 -0.18 9.80
C ALA A 63 -6.68 0.52 10.07
N VAL A 64 -7.78 -0.09 9.67
CA VAL A 64 -9.12 0.44 9.93
C VAL A 64 -9.86 -0.40 10.97
N TYR A 65 -10.74 0.25 11.75
CA TYR A 65 -11.55 -0.45 12.75
C TYR A 65 -13.01 -0.01 12.74
N LYS A 66 -13.89 -0.94 13.12
CA LYS A 66 -15.26 -0.65 13.52
C LYS A 66 -15.33 -0.40 15.03
N GLU A 67 -16.45 0.14 15.51
CA GLU A 67 -16.65 0.33 16.94
C GLU A 67 -16.41 -0.97 17.72
N GLY A 68 -15.76 -0.85 18.89
CA GLY A 68 -15.36 -2.00 19.70
C GLY A 68 -14.09 -2.75 19.23
N GLN A 69 -13.52 -2.42 18.06
CA GLN A 69 -12.34 -3.13 17.50
C GLN A 69 -11.07 -2.28 17.44
N LYS A 70 -11.09 -1.10 18.08
CA LYS A 70 -9.99 -0.13 18.05
C LYS A 70 -8.67 -0.71 18.57
N GLU A 71 -8.72 -1.51 19.63
CA GLU A 71 -7.50 -2.05 20.26
C GLU A 71 -6.71 -2.93 19.29
N ARG A 72 -7.41 -3.76 18.51
CA ARG A 72 -6.81 -4.62 17.49
C ARG A 72 -6.10 -3.82 16.39
N ALA A 73 -6.72 -2.75 15.91
CA ALA A 73 -6.10 -1.91 14.89
C ALA A 73 -4.94 -1.09 15.47
N THR A 74 -5.03 -0.72 16.75
CA THR A 74 -3.96 0.00 17.47
C THR A 74 -2.74 -0.89 17.69
N SER A 75 -2.92 -2.19 17.97
CA SER A 75 -1.80 -3.13 18.10
C SER A 75 -1.02 -3.26 16.78
N LEU A 76 -1.70 -3.24 15.63
CA LEU A 76 -1.03 -3.26 14.32
C LEU A 76 -0.11 -2.06 14.11
N ASN A 77 -0.47 -0.88 14.60
CA ASN A 77 0.39 0.30 14.54
C ASN A 77 1.56 0.20 15.51
N ARG A 78 1.31 -0.22 16.76
CA ARG A 78 2.37 -0.43 17.76
C ARG A 78 3.43 -1.43 17.28
N ASP A 79 3.02 -2.46 16.55
CA ASP A 79 3.91 -3.48 16.01
C ASP A 79 4.58 -3.07 14.69
N GLY A 80 4.44 -1.80 14.27
CA GLY A 80 5.02 -1.27 13.03
C GLY A 80 4.41 -1.86 11.75
N ARG A 81 3.21 -2.43 11.84
CA ARG A 81 2.50 -3.02 10.70
C ARG A 81 1.63 -2.01 9.97
N ALA A 82 1.02 -1.07 10.67
CA ALA A 82 0.26 0.02 10.05
C ALA A 82 0.95 1.36 10.32
N HIS A 83 1.00 2.24 9.33
CA HIS A 83 1.49 3.61 9.51
C HIS A 83 0.46 4.50 10.23
N MET A 84 -0.82 4.19 10.04
CA MET A 84 -1.93 4.93 10.65
C MET A 84 -3.06 3.99 11.05
N VAL A 85 -3.85 4.42 12.03
CA VAL A 85 -5.07 3.75 12.47
C VAL A 85 -6.25 4.72 12.43
N ALA A 86 -7.36 4.31 11.81
CA ALA A 86 -8.55 5.14 11.68
C ALA A 86 -9.84 4.33 11.84
N PRO A 87 -10.94 4.94 12.32
CA PRO A 87 -12.25 4.32 12.18
C PRO A 87 -12.56 4.12 10.68
N ALA A 88 -13.31 3.08 10.33
CA ALA A 88 -13.70 2.75 8.96
C ALA A 88 -14.74 3.74 8.37
N ASP A 89 -14.40 5.03 8.38
CA ASP A 89 -15.18 6.16 7.88
C ASP A 89 -14.45 6.81 6.71
N TYR A 90 -14.92 6.50 5.49
CA TYR A 90 -14.32 6.89 4.21
C TYR A 90 -14.90 8.19 3.64
N ARG A 91 -15.72 8.91 4.39
CA ARG A 91 -16.31 10.18 3.95
C ARG A 91 -15.24 11.26 3.81
N GLU A 92 -15.53 12.25 2.97
CA GLU A 92 -14.67 13.40 2.76
C GLU A 92 -14.35 14.14 4.07
N GLY A 93 -13.10 14.58 4.21
CA GLY A 93 -12.60 15.31 5.37
C GLY A 93 -12.36 14.45 6.61
N LYS A 94 -12.62 13.14 6.55
CA LYS A 94 -12.32 12.20 7.64
C LYS A 94 -10.87 11.74 7.58
N LYS A 95 -10.45 11.04 8.64
CA LYS A 95 -9.06 10.59 8.83
C LYS A 95 -8.54 9.74 7.67
N ILE A 96 -9.36 8.85 7.12
CA ILE A 96 -8.96 8.00 5.99
C ILE A 96 -8.75 8.85 4.73
N ASP A 97 -9.70 9.74 4.41
CA ASP A 97 -9.63 10.63 3.27
C ASP A 97 -8.38 11.52 3.31
N GLN A 98 -8.13 12.17 4.45
CA GLN A 98 -6.96 13.00 4.67
C GLN A 98 -5.65 12.22 4.49
N PHE A 99 -5.57 11.00 5.02
CA PHE A 99 -4.39 10.14 4.89
C PHE A 99 -4.13 9.74 3.45
N ILE A 100 -5.16 9.29 2.73
CA ILE A 100 -5.04 8.87 1.33
C ILE A 100 -4.56 10.03 0.47
N LYS A 101 -5.19 11.21 0.62
CA LYS A 101 -4.79 12.43 -0.11
C LYS A 101 -3.33 12.80 0.19
N ALA A 102 -2.92 12.81 1.46
CA ALA A 102 -1.54 13.11 1.84
C ALA A 102 -0.51 12.11 1.26
N VAL A 103 -0.86 10.82 1.18
CA VAL A 103 0.01 9.82 0.54
C VAL A 103 0.09 10.04 -0.97
N ILE A 104 -1.02 10.37 -1.63
CA ILE A 104 -1.05 10.69 -3.06
C ILE A 104 -0.17 11.92 -3.34
N ASP A 105 -0.28 12.98 -2.52
CA ASP A 105 0.53 14.18 -2.64
C ASP A 105 2.02 13.87 -2.48
N LYS A 106 2.38 13.00 -1.52
CA LYS A 106 3.76 12.50 -1.35
C LYS A 106 4.24 11.75 -2.60
N ILE A 107 3.46 10.82 -3.13
CA ILE A 107 3.82 10.05 -4.33
C ILE A 107 4.01 10.98 -5.54
N ALA A 108 3.14 11.98 -5.71
CA ALA A 108 3.27 12.97 -6.77
C ALA A 108 4.56 13.81 -6.62
N ALA A 109 4.88 14.24 -5.41
CA ALA A 109 6.12 14.95 -5.12
C ALA A 109 7.37 14.10 -5.39
N ASP A 110 7.37 12.83 -4.95
CA ASP A 110 8.44 11.87 -5.21
C ASP A 110 8.62 11.63 -6.72
N GLY A 111 7.52 11.53 -7.46
CA GLY A 111 7.51 11.40 -8.92
C GLY A 111 8.11 12.62 -9.63
N ASN A 112 7.72 13.83 -9.21
CA ASN A 112 8.26 15.07 -9.75
C ASN A 112 9.77 15.20 -9.49
N LEU A 113 10.24 14.83 -8.29
CA LEU A 113 11.66 14.84 -7.96
C LEU A 113 12.45 13.89 -8.87
N LYS A 114 11.96 12.67 -9.09
CA LYS A 114 12.58 11.72 -10.03
C LYS A 114 12.65 12.27 -11.45
N TYR A 115 11.57 12.92 -11.90
CA TYR A 115 11.55 13.56 -13.22
C TYR A 115 12.65 14.62 -13.33
N ILE A 116 12.74 15.55 -12.39
CA ILE A 116 13.77 16.61 -12.39
C ILE A 116 15.18 16.03 -12.38
N LEU A 117 15.44 14.99 -11.58
CA LEU A 117 16.76 14.35 -11.51
C LEU A 117 17.12 13.63 -12.82
N SER A 118 16.12 13.10 -13.55
CA SER A 118 16.35 12.44 -14.84
C SER A 118 16.72 13.40 -15.98
N GLN A 119 16.38 14.69 -15.87
CA GLN A 119 16.67 15.73 -16.88
C GLN A 119 18.09 16.31 -16.79
N LYS A 120 18.89 15.94 -15.77
CA LYS A 120 20.26 16.45 -15.57
C LYS A 120 21.34 15.67 -16.34
N HIS A 121 20.93 14.86 -17.31
CA HIS A 121 21.80 14.11 -18.23
C HIS A 121 21.30 14.30 -19.66
#